data_AF-A0A7Y1EYC8-F1
#
_entry.id   AF-A0A7Y1EYC8-F1
#
_cell.length_a   1.000
_cell.length_b   1.000
_cell.length_c   1.000
_cell.angle_alpha   90.00
_cell.angle_beta   90.00
_cell.angle_gamma   90.00
#
_symmetry.space_group_name_H-M   'P 1'
#
loop_
_entity.id
_entity.type
_entity.pdbx_description
1 polymer ?
#
loop_
_entity_poly.entity_id
_entity_poly.type
_entity_poly.pdbx_seq_one_letter_code
_entity_poly.pdbx_strand_id
1 'polypeptide(L)'
;MSNACNGTTTVEANISARVNGHDNLFYPNQFSGSSSGVLLVATSDTTHLGINYGQTLGQGTHTLPHTQFQIDYLDPAGRTFTHSVGGTIQVKVVGNVHSGTLTGVTVDGTGSGAGSQAVISGTYVIIVS
;
A
#
# COMPACT_ATOMS: atom_id res chain seq x y z
N MET A 1 -16.52 -33.00 17.19
CA MET A 1 -15.63 -32.25 16.26
C MET A 1 -16.30 -30.92 15.97
N SER A 2 -16.03 -29.90 16.77
CA SER A 2 -16.52 -28.54 16.52
C SER A 2 -15.44 -27.78 15.76
N ASN A 3 -15.78 -27.37 14.55
CA ASN A 3 -14.97 -26.61 13.61
C ASN A 3 -14.21 -25.47 14.30
N ALA A 4 -12.88 -25.54 14.23
CA ALA A 4 -12.02 -24.39 14.47
C ALA A 4 -12.12 -23.46 13.24
N CYS A 5 -13.22 -22.70 13.14
CA CYS A 5 -13.25 -21.50 12.29
C CYS A 5 -12.72 -20.31 13.10
N ASN A 6 -11.46 -20.39 13.53
CA ASN A 6 -10.75 -19.23 14.06
C ASN A 6 -10.01 -18.57 12.89
N GLY A 7 -10.76 -18.10 11.90
CA GLY A 7 -10.23 -17.35 10.78
C GLY A 7 -9.95 -15.94 11.27
N THR A 8 -8.74 -15.68 11.74
CA THR A 8 -8.35 -14.34 12.17
C THR A 8 -8.50 -13.38 11.00
N THR A 9 -9.50 -12.50 11.11
CA THR A 9 -9.79 -11.35 10.26
C THR A 9 -8.78 -10.23 10.52
N THR A 10 -7.49 -10.54 10.34
CA THR A 10 -6.42 -9.58 10.62
C THR A 10 -6.29 -8.59 9.47
N VAL A 11 -6.44 -7.30 9.79
CA VAL A 11 -5.93 -6.18 9.00
C VAL A 11 -4.54 -5.87 9.51
N GLU A 12 -3.54 -5.88 8.64
CA GLU A 12 -2.16 -5.58 9.00
C GLU A 12 -1.41 -4.96 7.82
N ALA A 13 -0.38 -4.17 8.11
CA ALA A 13 0.59 -3.78 7.11
C ALA A 13 1.98 -3.70 7.75
N ASN A 14 2.96 -4.18 7.00
CA ASN A 14 4.37 -4.06 7.33
C ASN A 14 5.06 -3.48 6.10
N ILE A 15 5.16 -2.15 6.07
CA ILE A 15 5.64 -1.39 4.93
C ILE A 15 6.79 -0.50 5.39
N SER A 16 7.85 -0.46 4.58
CA SER A 16 8.94 0.49 4.70
C SER A 16 8.92 1.43 3.50
N ALA A 17 9.22 2.70 3.77
CA ALA A 17 9.40 3.72 2.75
C ALA A 17 10.78 4.35 2.94
N ARG A 18 11.63 4.26 1.92
CA ARG A 18 12.95 4.88 1.92
C ARG A 18 12.89 6.19 1.14
N VAL A 19 13.14 7.31 1.80
CA VAL A 19 13.12 8.64 1.18
C VAL A 19 14.48 9.30 1.38
N ASN A 20 15.13 9.74 0.29
CA ASN A 20 16.47 10.34 0.32
C ASN A 20 17.50 9.48 1.08
N GLY A 21 17.40 8.15 0.97
CA GLY A 21 18.30 7.23 1.64
C GLY A 21 17.96 6.91 3.10
N HIS A 22 16.99 7.60 3.71
CA HIS A 22 16.49 7.35 5.06
C HIS A 22 15.32 6.39 5.07
N ASP A 23 15.40 5.34 5.88
CA ASP A 23 14.33 4.38 6.05
C ASP A 23 13.30 4.92 7.05
N ASN A 24 12.06 5.03 6.60
CA ASN A 24 10.90 5.33 7.42
C ASN A 24 10.04 4.08 7.53
N LEU A 25 9.86 3.59 8.75
CA LEU A 25 8.94 2.49 9.02
C LEU A 25 7.52 3.05 9.05
N PHE A 26 6.62 2.42 8.30
CA PHE A 26 5.23 2.85 8.20
C PHE A 26 4.33 1.87 8.94
N TYR A 27 3.72 2.36 10.03
CA TYR A 27 2.85 1.59 10.92
C TYR A 27 1.41 2.13 10.87
N PRO A 28 0.64 1.86 9.79
CA PRO A 28 -0.73 2.31 9.70
C PRO A 28 -1.61 1.59 10.73
N ASN A 29 -2.62 2.30 11.22
CA ASN A 29 -3.61 1.80 12.17
C ASN A 29 -5.06 2.07 11.71
N GLN A 30 -5.25 2.79 10.61
CA GLN A 30 -6.52 2.91 9.91
C GLN A 30 -6.40 2.35 8.49
N PHE A 31 -7.39 1.56 8.11
CA PHE A 31 -7.40 0.78 6.89
C PHE A 31 -8.75 0.96 6.21
N SER A 32 -8.74 1.33 4.94
CA SER A 32 -9.94 1.29 4.09
C SER A 32 -9.58 0.77 2.71
N GLY A 33 -10.54 0.21 2.00
CA GLY A 33 -10.29 -0.35 0.68
C GLY A 33 -11.56 -0.76 -0.03
N SER A 34 -11.40 -0.95 -1.33
CA SER A 34 -12.42 -1.43 -2.25
C SER A 34 -11.76 -2.39 -3.24
N SER A 35 -12.56 -2.90 -4.17
CA SER A 35 -12.04 -3.76 -5.24
C SER A 35 -11.00 -3.07 -6.14
N SER A 36 -10.93 -1.74 -6.16
CA SER A 36 -10.01 -0.97 -7.02
C SER A 36 -8.80 -0.37 -6.29
N GLY A 37 -8.70 -0.51 -4.97
CA GLY A 37 -7.58 0.08 -4.24
C GLY A 37 -7.73 0.05 -2.72
N VAL A 38 -6.68 0.49 -2.04
CA VAL A 38 -6.59 0.52 -0.58
C VAL A 38 -5.99 1.84 -0.11
N LEU A 39 -6.34 2.23 1.10
CA LEU A 39 -5.78 3.37 1.81
C LEU A 39 -5.39 2.93 3.22
N LEU A 40 -4.13 3.19 3.55
CA LEU A 40 -3.51 2.89 4.84
C LEU A 40 -3.11 4.22 5.47
N VAL A 41 -3.49 4.47 6.72
CA VAL A 41 -3.19 5.74 7.41
C VAL A 41 -2.60 5.45 8.78
N ALA A 42 -1.50 6.13 9.11
CA ALA A 42 -0.96 6.20 10.46
C ALA A 42 -1.46 7.48 11.13
N THR A 43 -2.37 7.34 12.10
CA THR A 43 -2.99 8.52 12.75
C THR A 43 -2.03 9.30 13.65
N SER A 44 -0.89 8.72 14.02
CA SER A 44 0.09 9.34 14.92
C SER A 44 0.80 10.55 14.29
N ASP A 45 1.03 10.52 12.99
CA ASP A 45 1.87 11.50 12.28
C ASP A 45 1.33 11.87 10.90
N THR A 46 0.08 11.52 10.60
CA THR A 46 -0.61 11.78 9.33
C THR A 46 -0.03 11.07 8.10
N THR A 47 0.99 10.22 8.27
CA THR A 47 1.55 9.42 7.17
C THR A 47 0.46 8.55 6.55
N HIS A 48 0.36 8.55 5.22
CA HIS A 48 -0.60 7.69 4.52
C HIS A 48 -0.01 7.07 3.28
N LEU A 49 -0.57 5.93 2.89
CA LEU A 49 -0.31 5.24 1.63
C LEU A 49 -1.64 4.85 1.00
N GLY A 50 -2.00 5.56 -0.06
CA GLY A 50 -3.04 5.20 -1.00
C GLY A 50 -2.45 4.37 -2.15
N ILE A 51 -3.11 3.27 -2.50
CA ILE A 51 -2.79 2.44 -3.65
C ILE A 51 -4.05 2.29 -4.48
N ASN A 52 -4.05 2.89 -5.68
CA ASN A 52 -5.09 2.67 -6.68
C ASN A 52 -4.57 1.65 -7.69
N TYR A 53 -5.27 0.53 -7.84
CA TYR A 53 -4.89 -0.56 -8.74
C TYR A 53 -5.13 -0.25 -10.22
N GLY A 54 -5.71 0.91 -10.54
CA GLY A 54 -6.07 1.33 -11.91
C GLY A 54 -7.27 0.60 -12.51
N GLN A 55 -7.70 -0.49 -11.86
CA GLN A 55 -8.80 -1.35 -12.26
C GLN A 55 -9.39 -2.07 -11.04
N THR A 56 -10.61 -2.56 -11.18
CA THR A 56 -11.21 -3.48 -10.20
C THR A 56 -10.53 -4.85 -10.29
N LEU A 57 -10.10 -5.38 -9.14
CA LEU A 57 -9.53 -6.72 -9.03
C LEU A 57 -10.60 -7.73 -8.59
N GLY A 58 -10.76 -8.78 -9.40
CA GLY A 58 -11.55 -9.96 -9.04
C GLY A 58 -10.77 -10.95 -8.18
N GLN A 59 -11.39 -12.10 -7.88
CA GLN A 59 -10.73 -13.22 -7.18
C GLN A 59 -9.46 -13.67 -7.91
N GLY A 60 -8.43 -14.09 -7.15
CA GLY A 60 -7.18 -14.61 -7.71
C GLY A 60 -5.96 -13.72 -7.42
N THR A 61 -4.89 -13.91 -8.18
CA THR A 61 -3.62 -13.19 -8.00
C THR A 61 -3.34 -12.32 -9.21
N HIS A 62 -3.05 -11.04 -8.94
CA HIS A 62 -2.82 -9.99 -9.93
C HIS A 62 -1.46 -9.39 -9.71
N THR A 63 -0.67 -9.23 -10.77
CA THR A 63 0.62 -8.53 -10.73
C THR A 63 0.51 -7.26 -11.55
N LEU A 64 0.63 -6.12 -10.87
CA LEU A 64 0.49 -4.79 -11.42
C LEU A 64 1.88 -4.14 -11.53
N PRO A 65 2.42 -3.90 -12.73
CA PRO A 65 3.60 -3.05 -12.91
C PRO A 65 3.27 -1.59 -12.59
N HIS A 66 4.29 -0.77 -12.31
CA HIS A 66 4.15 0.66 -11.97
C HIS A 66 3.35 1.49 -12.98
N THR A 67 3.22 1.04 -14.22
CA THR A 67 2.41 1.69 -15.24
C THR A 67 0.90 1.44 -15.10
N GLN A 68 0.48 0.51 -14.22
CA GLN A 68 -0.91 0.10 -14.04
C GLN A 68 -1.52 0.53 -12.71
N PHE A 69 -0.70 0.94 -11.73
CA PHE A 69 -1.18 1.42 -10.44
C PHE A 69 -0.72 2.84 -10.17
N GLN A 70 -1.43 3.53 -9.29
CA GLN A 70 -1.04 4.84 -8.77
C GLN A 70 -0.80 4.74 -7.27
N ILE A 71 0.22 5.45 -6.80
CA ILE A 71 0.51 5.63 -5.39
C ILE A 71 0.17 7.06 -5.01
N ASP A 72 -0.39 7.24 -3.81
CA ASP A 72 -0.40 8.51 -3.10
C ASP A 72 0.23 8.28 -1.74
N TYR A 73 1.46 8.74 -1.55
CA TYR A 73 2.21 8.56 -0.31
C TYR A 73 2.55 9.93 0.29
N LEU A 74 2.19 10.12 1.55
CA LEU A 74 2.61 11.24 2.38
C LEU A 74 3.54 10.71 3.47
N ASP A 75 4.75 11.24 3.53
CA ASP A 75 5.72 10.82 4.55
C ASP A 75 5.54 11.59 5.88
N PRO A 76 6.20 11.15 6.97
CA PRO A 76 6.10 11.83 8.27
C PRO A 76 6.59 13.28 8.28
N ALA A 77 7.40 13.67 7.29
CA ALA A 77 7.91 15.03 7.13
C ALA A 77 6.97 15.94 6.30
N GLY A 78 5.81 15.42 5.87
CA GLY A 78 4.83 16.16 5.07
C GLY A 78 5.18 16.29 3.59
N ARG A 79 6.05 15.42 3.06
CA ARG A 79 6.40 15.34 1.64
C ARG A 79 5.46 14.39 0.91
N THR A 80 4.97 14.81 -0.25
CA THR A 80 4.07 13.99 -1.07
C THR A 80 4.80 13.30 -2.21
N PHE A 81 4.38 12.08 -2.53
CA PHE A 81 4.91 11.24 -3.60
C PHE A 81 3.73 10.59 -4.32
N THR A 82 3.54 10.94 -5.60
CA THR A 82 2.30 10.57 -6.32
C THR A 82 2.51 9.98 -7.71
N HIS A 83 3.73 10.03 -8.25
CA HIS A 83 4.03 9.54 -9.60
C HIS A 83 4.86 8.26 -9.53
N SER A 84 4.20 7.10 -9.68
CA SER A 84 4.88 5.79 -9.75
C SER A 84 5.76 5.67 -10.98
N VAL A 85 7.06 5.43 -10.77
CA VAL A 85 8.08 5.32 -11.85
C VAL A 85 8.79 3.97 -11.89
N GLY A 86 8.52 3.09 -10.91
CA GLY A 86 9.17 1.79 -10.86
C GLY A 86 8.51 0.82 -9.89
N GLY A 87 8.92 -0.45 -9.98
CA GLY A 87 8.46 -1.53 -9.11
C GLY A 87 7.16 -2.22 -9.54
N THR A 88 6.69 -3.11 -8.67
CA THR A 88 5.52 -3.95 -8.91
C THR A 88 4.71 -4.13 -7.63
N ILE A 89 3.40 -4.25 -7.77
CA ILE A 89 2.49 -4.67 -6.71
C ILE A 89 1.86 -6.00 -7.10
N GLN A 90 1.95 -6.99 -6.22
CA GLN A 90 1.18 -8.22 -6.36
C GLN A 90 0.02 -8.21 -5.38
N VAL A 91 -1.21 -8.42 -5.84
CA VAL A 91 -2.41 -8.46 -5.00
C VAL A 91 -3.10 -9.81 -5.15
N LYS A 92 -3.34 -10.49 -4.03
CA LYS A 92 -4.14 -11.70 -3.96
C LYS A 92 -5.49 -11.38 -3.33
N VAL A 93 -6.56 -11.71 -4.03
CA VAL A 93 -7.94 -11.51 -3.60
C VAL A 93 -8.57 -12.87 -3.30
N VAL A 94 -9.03 -13.06 -2.05
CA VAL A 94 -9.75 -14.25 -1.60
C VAL A 94 -10.98 -13.82 -0.79
N GLY A 95 -12.18 -14.02 -1.34
CA GLY A 95 -13.39 -13.45 -0.77
C GLY A 95 -13.29 -11.93 -0.77
N ASN A 96 -13.44 -11.31 0.40
CA ASN A 96 -13.28 -9.87 0.61
C ASN A 96 -11.91 -9.50 1.21
N VAL A 97 -10.94 -10.41 1.18
CA VAL A 97 -9.58 -10.16 1.69
C VAL A 97 -8.65 -9.86 0.53
N HIS A 98 -7.97 -8.71 0.62
CA HIS A 98 -6.92 -8.29 -0.28
C HIS A 98 -5.57 -8.38 0.45
N SER A 99 -4.68 -9.25 -0.01
CA SER A 99 -3.30 -9.34 0.46
C SER A 99 -2.37 -8.79 -0.60
N GLY A 100 -1.64 -7.73 -0.31
CA GLY A 100 -0.71 -7.11 -1.25
C GLY A 100 0.75 -7.25 -0.85
N THR A 101 1.62 -7.25 -1.85
CA THR A 101 3.08 -7.19 -1.72
C THR A 101 3.61 -6.10 -2.64
N LEU A 102 4.26 -5.09 -2.07
CA LEU A 102 4.93 -4.02 -2.77
C LEU A 102 6.40 -4.39 -2.91
N THR A 103 6.91 -4.45 -4.14
CA THR A 103 8.31 -4.79 -4.43
C THR A 103 8.99 -3.62 -5.13
N GLY A 104 9.81 -2.87 -4.39
CA GLY A 104 10.62 -1.78 -4.93
C GLY A 104 9.82 -0.68 -5.62
N VAL A 105 8.61 -0.38 -5.13
CA VAL A 105 7.74 0.63 -5.73
C VAL A 105 8.40 1.99 -5.59
N THR A 106 8.83 2.56 -6.71
CA THR A 106 9.52 3.85 -6.73
C THR A 106 8.53 4.94 -7.14
N VAL A 107 8.46 6.01 -6.37
CA VAL A 107 7.48 7.09 -6.55
C VAL A 107 8.20 8.43 -6.48
N ASP A 108 8.04 9.24 -7.53
CA ASP A 108 8.60 10.59 -7.57
C ASP A 108 7.80 11.51 -6.64
N GLY A 109 8.56 12.35 -5.93
CA GLY A 109 8.02 13.38 -5.08
C GLY A 109 7.38 14.51 -5.87
N THR A 110 6.28 15.02 -5.35
CA THR A 110 5.51 16.15 -5.89
C THR A 110 5.35 17.22 -4.82
N GLY A 111 5.00 18.46 -5.19
CA GLY A 111 4.80 19.54 -4.21
C GLY A 111 6.01 19.71 -3.28
N SER A 112 5.80 19.52 -1.96
CA SER A 112 6.86 19.58 -0.93
C SER A 112 7.92 18.48 -1.06
N GLY A 113 7.64 17.39 -1.78
CA GLY A 113 8.58 16.30 -2.08
C GLY A 113 9.31 16.46 -3.42
N ALA A 114 9.04 17.51 -4.22
CA ALA A 114 9.60 17.65 -5.56
C ALA A 114 11.14 17.53 -5.58
N GLY A 115 11.66 16.74 -6.53
CA GLY A 115 13.10 16.47 -6.66
C GLY A 115 13.63 15.34 -5.75
N SER A 116 12.75 14.66 -5.02
CA SER A 116 13.08 13.45 -4.25
C SER A 116 12.32 12.22 -4.74
N GLN A 117 12.74 11.04 -4.27
CA GLN A 117 12.07 9.77 -4.55
C GLN A 117 11.82 9.00 -3.26
N ALA A 118 10.68 8.32 -3.22
CA ALA A 118 10.36 7.30 -2.23
C ALA A 118 10.47 5.92 -2.86
N VAL A 119 11.12 4.98 -2.16
CA VAL A 119 11.09 3.55 -2.51
C VAL A 119 10.31 2.82 -1.43
N ILE A 120 9.16 2.27 -1.79
CA ILE A 120 8.20 1.64 -0.89
C ILE A 120 8.23 0.13 -1.11
N SER A 121 8.31 -0.64 -0.03
CA SER A 121 8.30 -2.11 -0.08
C SER A 121 7.63 -2.68 1.17
N GLY A 122 7.07 -3.88 1.06
CA GLY A 122 6.45 -4.55 2.18
C GLY A 122 5.14 -5.23 1.81
N THR A 123 4.33 -5.54 2.81
CA THR A 123 3.08 -6.28 2.64
C THR A 123 1.93 -5.61 3.38
N TYR A 124 0.71 -5.89 2.93
CA TYR A 124 -0.51 -5.57 3.65
C TYR A 124 -1.54 -6.68 3.49
N VAL A 125 -2.44 -6.77 4.46
CA VAL A 125 -3.67 -7.56 4.42
C VAL A 125 -4.80 -6.64 4.86
N ILE A 126 -5.85 -6.54 4.03
CA ILE A 126 -7.02 -5.74 4.33
C ILE A 126 -8.30 -6.45 3.94
N ILE A 127 -9.35 -6.19 4.73
CA ILE A 127 -10.71 -6.61 4.41
C ILE A 127 -11.37 -5.44 3.69
N VAL A 128 -11.78 -5.67 2.45
CA VAL A 128 -12.49 -4.67 1.64
C VAL A 128 -14.01 -4.89 1.75
N SER A 129 -14.77 -3.80 1.60
CA SER A 129 -16.23 -3.80 1.64
C SER A 129 -16.83 -3.59 0.25
#